data_AF-W3VIP0-F1
#
_entry.id   AF-W3VIP0-F1
#
_cell.length_a   1.000
_cell.length_b   1.000
_cell.length_c   1.000
_cell.angle_alpha   90.00
_cell.angle_beta   90.00
_cell.angle_gamma   90.00
#
_symmetry.space_group_name_H-M   'P 1'
#
loop_
_entity.id
_entity.type
_entity.pdbx_description
1 polymer ?
#
loop_
_entity_poly.entity_id
_entity_poly.type
_entity_poly.pdbx_seq_one_letter_code
_entity_poly.pdbx_strand_id
1 'polypeptide(L)'
;MAPSQSDSEPSAALAEHCYYCFTVIEHELNSNSYSSRPPAAPFEDDGNEYPLFVTWNIFTHSSTARRSILSSASSTATPRLRGCIGTFEPYPLPQGLAEYASIAAFKDRRFSPISSSELARLECGVSLLTHFEDCDDYLDWDVGVHGIYIHLPNPALAPKPLLARGNEDSASSSSGSGASTPAPPRSTRSSRFSRSALGGPQFLTATYLPDVIPDQGWTKQDAIDSAIRKAGFNGRITDDIRNALRVRRYRSQKVSRTYDEYLAWKQDHT
;
A
#
# COMPACT_ATOMS: atom_id res chain seq x y z
N MET A 1 30.88 -3.55 30.31
CA MET A 1 29.45 -3.77 30.65
C MET A 1 28.70 -2.51 30.27
N ALA A 2 28.05 -2.52 29.11
CA ALA A 2 27.09 -1.48 28.75
C ALA A 2 25.71 -1.91 29.29
N PRO A 3 24.88 -1.00 29.82
CA PRO A 3 23.56 -1.35 30.28
C PRO A 3 22.66 -1.57 29.06
N SER A 4 22.18 -2.79 28.87
CA SER A 4 21.09 -3.08 27.93
C SER A 4 19.78 -2.64 28.57
N GLN A 5 19.43 -1.36 28.44
CA GLN A 5 18.08 -0.88 28.70
C GLN A 5 17.18 -1.43 27.57
N SER A 6 16.40 -2.45 27.88
CA SER A 6 15.25 -2.85 27.08
C SER A 6 14.08 -1.95 27.45
N ASP A 7 14.15 -0.68 27.05
CA ASP A 7 12.97 0.17 27.01
C ASP A 7 12.19 -0.23 25.76
N SER A 8 11.15 -1.04 25.96
CA SER A 8 10.20 -1.34 24.91
C SER A 8 9.41 -0.08 24.62
N GLU A 9 9.80 0.66 23.58
CA GLU A 9 9.02 1.77 23.02
C GLU A 9 7.54 1.34 22.87
N PRO A 10 6.58 2.16 23.34
CA PRO A 10 5.17 1.84 23.22
C PRO A 10 4.78 1.70 21.74
N SER A 11 3.93 0.71 21.44
CA SER A 11 3.44 0.52 20.07
C SER A 11 2.61 1.73 19.63
N ALA A 12 3.03 2.39 18.56
CA ALA A 12 2.27 3.42 17.87
C ALA A 12 0.96 2.87 17.27
N ALA A 13 0.88 1.55 17.00
CA ALA A 13 -0.36 0.93 16.56
C ALA A 13 -1.15 0.41 17.79
N LEU A 14 -2.27 1.07 18.12
CA LEU A 14 -3.12 0.79 19.28
C LEU A 14 -4.42 0.08 18.88
N ALA A 15 -5.04 -0.65 19.80
CA ALA A 15 -6.30 -1.37 19.55
C ALA A 15 -7.45 -0.40 19.20
N GLU A 16 -7.44 0.77 19.82
CA GLU A 16 -8.35 1.89 19.64
C GLU A 16 -8.39 2.37 18.19
N HIS A 17 -7.29 2.22 17.44
CA HIS A 17 -7.24 2.55 16.02
C HIS A 17 -8.18 1.63 15.22
N CYS A 18 -8.18 0.33 15.51
CA CYS A 18 -9.10 -0.62 14.89
C CYS A 18 -10.56 -0.35 15.30
N TYR A 19 -10.80 -0.05 16.57
CA TYR A 19 -12.14 0.28 17.08
C TYR A 19 -12.70 1.56 16.44
N TYR A 20 -11.84 2.54 16.21
CA TYR A 20 -12.21 3.75 15.49
C TYR A 20 -12.59 3.46 14.03
N CYS A 21 -11.80 2.63 13.33
CA CYS A 21 -12.16 2.19 11.98
C CYS A 21 -13.54 1.49 11.94
N PHE A 22 -13.87 0.64 12.92
CA PHE A 22 -15.20 0.04 13.02
C PHE A 22 -16.30 1.09 13.24
N THR A 23 -16.07 2.04 14.15
CA THR A 23 -17.02 3.14 14.43
C THR A 23 -17.30 3.96 13.17
N VAL A 24 -16.28 4.22 12.35
CA VAL A 24 -16.42 4.94 11.08
C VAL A 24 -17.30 4.18 10.10
N ILE A 25 -17.05 2.88 9.88
CA ILE A 25 -17.85 2.12 8.91
C ILE A 25 -19.27 1.83 9.41
N GLU A 26 -19.48 1.65 10.72
CA GLU A 26 -20.82 1.57 11.30
C GLU A 26 -21.60 2.87 11.10
N HIS A 27 -20.94 4.01 11.35
CA HIS A 27 -21.54 5.32 11.13
C HIS A 27 -21.95 5.51 9.66
N GLU A 28 -21.11 5.10 8.70
CA GLU A 28 -21.42 5.18 7.26
C GLU A 28 -22.55 4.23 6.85
N LEU A 29 -22.63 3.02 7.42
CA LEU A 29 -23.69 2.06 7.16
C LEU A 29 -25.04 2.47 7.78
N ASN A 30 -25.02 3.12 8.94
CA ASN A 30 -26.22 3.56 9.66
C ASN A 30 -26.71 4.94 9.20
N SER A 31 -25.81 5.80 8.74
CA SER A 31 -26.15 7.10 8.19
C SER A 31 -26.70 6.92 6.78
N ASN A 32 -28.01 7.08 6.62
CA ASN A 32 -28.60 7.33 5.30
C ASN A 32 -28.06 8.67 4.77
N SER A 33 -26.88 8.66 4.15
CA SER A 33 -26.29 9.68 3.25
C SER A 33 -26.12 11.14 3.74
N TYR A 34 -26.61 11.52 4.93
CA TYR A 34 -26.73 12.95 5.33
C TYR A 34 -25.76 13.41 6.43
N SER A 35 -25.05 12.52 7.13
CA SER A 35 -24.00 12.91 8.08
C SER A 35 -22.63 12.77 7.40
N SER A 36 -22.06 13.90 6.97
CA SER A 36 -20.81 13.94 6.20
C SER A 36 -19.54 13.94 7.05
N ARG A 37 -19.65 14.12 8.37
CA ARG A 37 -18.50 14.21 9.26
C ARG A 37 -18.22 12.84 9.92
N PRO A 38 -16.96 12.35 9.90
CA PRO A 38 -16.61 11.15 10.63
C PRO A 38 -16.80 11.33 12.15
N PRO A 39 -17.06 10.24 12.89
CA PRO A 39 -17.11 10.26 14.34
C PRO A 39 -15.79 10.75 14.94
N ALA A 40 -15.83 11.25 16.18
CA ALA A 40 -14.61 11.64 16.90
C ALA A 40 -13.74 10.41 17.22
N ALA A 41 -12.43 10.57 17.13
CA ALA A 41 -11.48 9.51 17.47
C ALA A 41 -11.46 9.27 19.00
N PRO A 42 -11.47 8.01 19.46
CA PRO A 42 -11.46 7.67 20.88
C PRO A 42 -10.04 7.57 21.47
N PHE A 43 -9.07 8.25 20.87
CA PHE A 43 -7.66 8.23 21.27
C PHE A 43 -7.06 9.64 21.13
N GLU A 44 -5.94 9.88 21.80
CA GLU A 44 -5.25 11.17 21.78
C GLU A 44 -4.70 11.46 20.38
N ASP A 45 -4.98 12.67 19.88
CA ASP A 45 -4.39 13.19 18.66
C ASP A 45 -3.13 13.96 19.03
N ASP A 46 -2.03 13.24 19.18
CA ASP A 46 -0.71 13.81 19.47
C ASP A 46 -0.13 14.60 18.28
N GLY A 47 -0.89 14.78 17.20
CA GLY A 47 -0.42 15.40 15.95
C GLY A 47 0.53 14.49 15.16
N ASN A 48 0.61 13.21 15.51
CA ASN A 48 1.44 12.25 14.81
C ASN A 48 0.86 11.92 13.43
N GLU A 49 1.74 11.89 12.43
CA GLU A 49 1.40 11.54 11.06
C GLU A 49 2.10 10.25 10.66
N TYR A 50 1.37 9.35 10.00
CA TYR A 50 1.91 8.08 9.55
C TYR A 50 1.45 7.77 8.13
N PRO A 51 2.34 7.23 7.28
CA PRO A 51 1.88 6.39 6.19
C PRO A 51 1.18 5.17 6.80
N LEU A 52 -0.02 4.86 6.34
CA LEU A 52 -0.87 3.88 7.00
C LEU A 52 -1.71 3.08 6.01
N PHE A 53 -2.07 1.87 6.44
CA PHE A 53 -2.96 0.96 5.72
C PHE A 53 -4.05 0.46 6.66
N VAL A 54 -5.29 0.50 6.18
CA VAL A 54 -6.42 -0.16 6.82
C VAL A 54 -6.80 -1.39 6.00
N THR A 55 -6.90 -2.52 6.70
CA THR A 55 -7.22 -3.82 6.13
C THR A 55 -8.48 -4.36 6.78
N TRP A 56 -9.44 -4.77 5.96
CA TRP A 56 -10.59 -5.54 6.40
C TRP A 56 -10.36 -6.99 6.02
N ASN A 57 -10.43 -7.89 6.99
CA ASN A 57 -10.50 -9.33 6.78
C ASN A 57 -11.88 -9.83 7.19
N ILE A 58 -12.30 -10.98 6.66
CA ILE A 58 -13.59 -11.58 6.95
C ILE A 58 -13.47 -13.07 7.24
N PHE A 59 -14.08 -13.52 8.33
CA PHE A 59 -14.19 -14.93 8.68
C PHE A 59 -15.33 -15.59 7.91
N THR A 60 -15.14 -16.87 7.56
CA THR A 60 -16.20 -17.70 6.97
C THR A 60 -17.32 -17.97 7.99
N HIS A 61 -18.54 -18.25 7.54
CA HIS A 61 -19.67 -18.51 8.43
C HIS A 61 -19.47 -19.73 9.35
N SER A 62 -18.70 -20.72 8.92
CA SER A 62 -18.39 -21.94 9.69
C SER A 62 -17.33 -21.70 10.78
N SER A 63 -16.52 -20.66 10.65
CA SER A 63 -15.48 -20.30 11.63
C SER A 63 -15.97 -19.48 12.82
N THR A 64 -17.08 -18.75 12.68
CA THR A 64 -17.70 -18.01 13.79
C THR A 64 -18.31 -18.94 14.84
N ALA A 65 -18.90 -20.07 14.43
CA ALA A 65 -19.57 -21.02 15.33
C ALA A 65 -18.62 -21.83 16.24
N ARG A 66 -17.33 -21.94 15.89
CA ARG A 66 -16.33 -22.71 16.66
C ARG A 66 -15.56 -21.90 17.70
N ARG A 67 -15.77 -20.58 17.79
CA ARG A 67 -15.11 -19.72 18.78
C ARG A 67 -15.60 -19.96 20.22
N SER A 68 -16.71 -20.67 20.43
CA SER A 68 -17.41 -20.61 21.71
C SER A 68 -17.03 -21.65 22.77
N ILE A 69 -16.58 -22.89 22.51
CA ILE A 69 -16.53 -23.88 23.63
C ILE A 69 -15.31 -24.82 23.66
N LEU A 70 -14.68 -25.23 22.55
CA LEU A 70 -13.56 -26.19 22.60
C LEU A 70 -12.70 -26.09 21.33
N SER A 71 -11.49 -25.52 21.36
CA SER A 71 -10.50 -25.90 20.35
C SER A 71 -9.07 -25.72 20.83
N SER A 72 -8.46 -26.86 21.14
CA SER A 72 -7.03 -27.07 21.17
C SER A 72 -6.44 -26.87 19.77
N ALA A 73 -5.48 -25.94 19.67
CA ALA A 73 -4.28 -25.87 18.82
C ALA A 73 -4.25 -26.24 17.31
N SER A 74 -5.28 -26.76 16.63
CA SER A 74 -5.06 -27.33 15.27
C SER A 74 -5.87 -26.76 14.10
N SER A 75 -6.77 -25.79 14.28
CA SER A 75 -7.38 -25.10 13.12
C SER A 75 -7.93 -23.73 13.51
N THR A 76 -7.04 -22.77 13.80
CA THR A 76 -7.41 -21.36 13.84
C THR A 76 -7.92 -20.99 12.45
N ALA A 77 -9.17 -20.54 12.39
CA ALA A 77 -9.74 -20.09 11.12
C ALA A 77 -8.98 -18.85 10.65
N THR A 78 -8.27 -18.95 9.53
CA THR A 78 -7.59 -17.81 8.91
C THR A 78 -8.63 -16.96 8.19
N PRO A 79 -8.82 -15.68 8.56
CA PRO A 79 -9.75 -14.83 7.84
C PRO A 79 -9.21 -14.53 6.43
N ARG A 80 -10.11 -14.29 5.48
CA ARG A 80 -9.73 -13.90 4.11
C ARG A 80 -9.77 -12.39 3.96
N LEU A 81 -8.94 -11.84 3.07
CA LEU A 81 -8.96 -10.42 2.75
C LEU A 81 -10.33 -9.98 2.20
N ARG A 82 -10.84 -8.85 2.71
CA ARG A 82 -12.14 -8.25 2.37
C ARG A 82 -12.04 -6.79 1.89
N GLY A 83 -10.88 -6.17 2.08
CA GLY A 83 -10.50 -4.85 1.57
C GLY A 83 -9.14 -4.44 2.15
N CYS A 84 -8.31 -3.73 1.41
CA CYS A 84 -7.08 -3.15 1.97
C CYS A 84 -6.61 -1.98 1.13
N ILE A 85 -6.62 -0.79 1.73
CA ILE A 85 -6.19 0.46 1.09
C ILE A 85 -5.43 1.30 2.13
N GLY A 86 -4.48 2.09 1.65
CA GLY A 86 -3.64 2.95 2.46
C GLY A 86 -2.81 3.90 1.61
N THR A 87 -1.87 4.58 2.27
CA THR A 87 -0.96 5.55 1.65
C THR A 87 0.47 5.39 2.15
N PHE A 88 1.41 5.77 1.29
CA PHE A 88 2.83 5.90 1.62
C PHE A 88 3.22 7.33 2.02
N GLU A 89 2.32 8.29 1.88
CA GLU A 89 2.51 9.66 2.37
C GLU A 89 2.05 9.74 3.83
N PRO A 90 2.81 10.39 4.73
CA PRO A 90 2.36 10.66 6.09
C PRO A 90 1.02 11.39 6.07
N TYR A 91 0.10 10.92 6.92
CA TYR A 91 -1.22 11.52 7.04
C TYR A 91 -1.60 11.62 8.52
N PRO A 92 -2.30 12.69 8.95
CA PRO A 92 -2.83 12.81 10.30
C PRO A 92 -3.62 11.57 10.70
N LEU A 93 -3.22 10.96 11.83
CA LEU A 93 -3.65 9.60 12.17
C LEU A 93 -5.18 9.44 12.27
N PRO A 94 -5.94 10.28 12.99
CA PRO A 94 -7.40 10.18 13.02
C PRO A 94 -8.04 10.28 11.62
N GLN A 95 -7.64 11.27 10.84
CA GLN A 95 -8.20 11.56 9.52
C GLN A 95 -7.91 10.41 8.57
N GLY A 96 -6.68 9.88 8.60
CA GLY A 96 -6.26 8.80 7.72
C GLY A 96 -6.92 7.49 8.09
N LEU A 97 -7.06 7.17 9.38
CA LEU A 97 -7.81 5.98 9.80
C LEU A 97 -9.27 6.05 9.36
N ALA A 98 -9.93 7.20 9.49
CA ALA A 98 -11.32 7.34 9.04
C ALA A 98 -11.44 7.21 7.51
N GLU A 99 -10.60 7.93 6.77
CA GLU A 99 -10.63 7.95 5.31
C GLU A 99 -10.30 6.56 4.73
N TYR A 100 -9.19 5.96 5.14
CA TYR A 100 -8.74 4.68 4.59
C TYR A 100 -9.57 3.50 5.09
N ALA A 101 -10.20 3.56 6.27
CA ALA A 101 -11.20 2.57 6.69
C ALA A 101 -12.41 2.54 5.77
N SER A 102 -12.99 3.72 5.47
CA SER A 102 -14.11 3.86 4.54
C SER A 102 -13.74 3.42 3.11
N ILE A 103 -12.61 3.91 2.59
CA ILE A 103 -12.15 3.54 1.24
C ILE A 103 -11.90 2.03 1.15
N ALA A 104 -11.23 1.42 2.12
CA ALA A 104 -10.98 -0.02 2.12
C ALA A 104 -12.27 -0.84 2.24
N ALA A 105 -13.29 -0.35 2.97
CA ALA A 105 -14.56 -1.06 3.15
C ALA A 105 -15.49 -0.96 1.93
N PHE A 106 -15.55 0.21 1.29
CA PHE A 106 -16.62 0.52 0.32
C PHE A 106 -16.13 0.84 -1.09
N LYS A 107 -14.85 1.19 -1.26
CA LYS A 107 -14.30 1.68 -2.55
C LYS A 107 -13.14 0.83 -3.09
N ASP A 108 -12.73 -0.23 -2.40
CA ASP A 108 -11.77 -1.20 -2.93
C ASP A 108 -12.41 -2.03 -4.05
N ARG A 109 -12.13 -1.66 -5.30
CA ARG A 109 -12.73 -2.26 -6.51
C ARG A 109 -12.50 -3.77 -6.68
N ARG A 110 -11.63 -4.39 -5.88
CA ARG A 110 -11.44 -5.85 -5.89
C ARG A 110 -12.58 -6.58 -5.17
N PHE A 111 -13.37 -5.87 -4.36
CA PHE A 111 -14.42 -6.43 -3.54
C PHE A 111 -15.71 -5.59 -3.68
N SER A 112 -16.88 -6.20 -3.44
CA SER A 112 -18.12 -5.42 -3.29
C SER A 112 -18.08 -4.60 -2.00
N PRO A 113 -18.80 -3.47 -1.89
CA PRO A 113 -18.91 -2.74 -0.62
C PRO A 113 -19.31 -3.67 0.54
N ILE A 114 -18.71 -3.49 1.71
CA ILE A 114 -19.08 -4.22 2.93
C ILE A 114 -20.53 -3.92 3.31
N SER A 115 -21.30 -4.94 3.66
CA SER A 115 -22.69 -4.77 4.16
C SER A 115 -22.78 -4.88 5.68
N SER A 116 -23.84 -4.35 6.28
CA SER A 116 -24.08 -4.47 7.74
C SER A 116 -24.13 -5.91 8.23
N SER A 117 -24.57 -6.86 7.39
CA SER A 117 -24.59 -8.29 7.73
C SER A 117 -23.21 -8.94 7.84
N GLU A 118 -22.18 -8.28 7.30
CA GLU A 118 -20.80 -8.76 7.35
C GLU A 118 -20.07 -8.34 8.63
N LEU A 119 -20.51 -7.27 9.30
CA LEU A 119 -19.81 -6.64 10.43
C LEU A 119 -19.39 -7.66 11.51
N ALA A 120 -20.32 -8.51 11.95
CA ALA A 120 -20.08 -9.55 12.97
C ALA A 120 -19.01 -10.59 12.61
N ARG A 121 -18.51 -10.59 11.36
CA ARG A 121 -17.48 -11.51 10.88
C ARG A 121 -16.20 -10.79 10.45
N LEU A 122 -16.11 -9.47 10.65
CA LEU A 122 -14.94 -8.72 10.25
C LEU A 122 -13.85 -8.72 11.31
N GLU A 123 -12.63 -8.57 10.81
CA GLU A 123 -11.46 -8.14 11.55
C GLU A 123 -10.91 -6.90 10.85
N CYS A 124 -10.64 -5.86 11.63
CA CYS A 124 -9.91 -4.68 11.18
C CYS A 124 -8.43 -4.86 11.51
N GLY A 125 -7.56 -4.66 10.54
CA GLY A 125 -6.12 -4.53 10.72
C GLY A 125 -5.68 -3.11 10.39
N VAL A 126 -4.89 -2.49 11.26
CA VAL A 126 -4.23 -1.21 11.05
C VAL A 126 -2.72 -1.46 10.99
N SER A 127 -2.06 -0.93 9.96
CA SER A 127 -0.61 -0.95 9.83
C SER A 127 -0.10 0.48 9.71
N LEU A 128 0.72 0.92 10.68
CA LEU A 128 1.41 2.20 10.64
C LEU A 128 2.87 1.97 10.23
N LEU A 129 3.35 2.76 9.28
CA LEU A 129 4.74 2.68 8.82
C LEU A 129 5.60 3.69 9.60
N THR A 130 6.70 3.22 10.18
CA THR A 130 7.52 3.98 11.12
C THR A 130 9.01 3.85 10.78
N HIS A 131 9.84 4.72 11.37
CA HIS A 131 11.31 4.66 11.25
C HIS A 131 11.83 4.64 9.81
N PHE A 132 11.41 5.61 8.99
CA PHE A 132 11.92 5.73 7.61
C PHE A 132 13.35 6.27 7.58
N GLU A 133 14.28 5.45 7.11
CA GLU A 133 15.71 5.76 7.01
C GLU A 133 16.19 5.58 5.57
N ASP A 134 17.09 6.46 5.11
CA ASP A 134 17.80 6.25 3.85
C ASP A 134 18.83 5.13 4.05
N CYS A 135 18.92 4.21 3.09
CA CYS A 135 19.89 3.11 3.10
C CYS A 135 21.23 3.57 2.51
N ASP A 136 22.33 3.03 3.03
CA ASP A 136 23.68 3.31 2.50
C ASP A 136 23.85 2.75 1.07
N ASP A 137 23.30 1.56 0.82
CA ASP A 137 23.18 0.95 -0.50
C ASP A 137 21.82 0.23 -0.68
N TYR A 138 21.57 -0.31 -1.87
CA TYR A 138 20.27 -0.91 -2.20
C TYR A 138 19.95 -2.22 -1.46
N LEU A 139 20.91 -2.79 -0.71
CA LEU A 139 20.80 -4.01 0.09
C LEU A 139 20.91 -3.76 1.60
N ASP A 140 21.10 -2.51 2.04
CA ASP A 140 21.20 -2.08 3.44
C ASP A 140 19.83 -2.04 4.15
N TRP A 141 19.20 -3.20 4.28
CA TRP A 141 17.93 -3.44 4.97
C TRP A 141 17.80 -4.92 5.30
N ASP A 142 16.89 -5.33 6.19
CA ASP A 142 16.84 -6.72 6.70
C ASP A 142 15.52 -7.39 6.36
N VAL A 143 15.60 -8.60 5.79
CA VAL A 143 14.43 -9.38 5.38
C VAL A 143 13.58 -9.72 6.58
N GLY A 144 12.27 -9.48 6.48
CA GLY A 144 11.30 -9.73 7.55
C GLY A 144 11.30 -8.69 8.67
N VAL A 145 12.23 -7.71 8.64
CA VAL A 145 12.27 -6.60 9.59
C VAL A 145 11.88 -5.30 8.90
N HIS A 146 12.45 -5.06 7.72
CA HIS A 146 12.32 -3.81 7.00
C HIS A 146 11.44 -3.96 5.74
N GLY A 147 10.56 -2.98 5.53
CA GLY A 147 9.98 -2.70 4.23
C GLY A 147 10.94 -1.82 3.43
N ILE A 148 10.81 -1.86 2.10
CA ILE A 148 11.64 -1.05 1.20
C ILE A 148 10.78 -0.07 0.42
N TYR A 149 11.29 1.14 0.21
CA TYR A 149 10.72 2.15 -0.68
C TYR A 149 11.81 2.66 -1.62
N ILE A 150 11.72 2.26 -2.88
CA ILE A 150 12.74 2.54 -3.88
C ILE A 150 12.40 3.77 -4.71
N HIS A 151 13.43 4.52 -5.09
CA HIS A 151 13.37 5.62 -6.05
C HIS A 151 14.43 5.40 -7.11
N LEU A 152 14.00 5.02 -8.32
CA LEU A 152 14.87 4.87 -9.47
C LEU A 152 14.79 6.15 -10.32
N PRO A 153 15.89 6.87 -10.56
CA PRO A 153 15.90 7.97 -11.54
C PRO A 153 15.36 7.48 -12.89
N ASN A 154 14.37 8.17 -13.44
CA ASN A 154 13.70 7.72 -14.65
C ASN A 154 14.66 7.78 -15.86
N PRO A 155 15.08 6.64 -16.44
CA PRO A 155 16.06 6.64 -17.52
C PRO A 155 15.51 7.26 -18.81
N ALA A 156 14.18 7.35 -18.97
CA ALA A 156 13.54 8.01 -20.11
C ALA A 156 13.68 9.54 -20.08
N LEU A 157 14.00 10.11 -18.91
CA LEU A 157 14.18 11.55 -18.70
C LEU A 157 15.65 11.94 -18.51
N ALA A 158 16.55 10.94 -18.38
CA ALA A 158 17.97 11.20 -18.32
C ALA A 158 18.46 11.79 -19.67
N PRO A 159 19.22 12.90 -19.66
CA PRO A 159 19.84 13.40 -20.88
C PRO A 159 20.77 12.31 -21.45
N LYS A 160 20.53 11.88 -22.69
CA LYS A 160 21.49 11.02 -23.43
C LYS A 160 22.80 11.80 -23.51
N PRO A 161 23.89 11.39 -22.83
CA PRO A 161 24.61 10.20 -23.26
C PRO A 161 25.35 9.46 -22.11
N LEU A 162 24.83 8.34 -21.62
CA LEU A 162 25.62 7.38 -20.80
C LEU A 162 25.39 5.89 -21.16
N LEU A 163 24.64 5.60 -22.23
CA LEU A 163 24.48 4.23 -22.77
C LEU A 163 24.77 4.16 -24.27
N ALA A 164 25.58 5.09 -24.80
CA ALA A 164 26.09 5.06 -26.17
C ALA A 164 27.58 4.70 -26.17
N ARG A 165 27.90 3.50 -25.69
CA ARG A 165 29.10 2.76 -26.09
C ARG A 165 28.65 1.36 -26.46
N GLY A 166 28.25 1.22 -27.72
CA GLY A 166 27.73 -0.01 -28.27
C GLY A 166 27.43 0.16 -29.76
N ASN A 167 28.51 0.13 -30.54
CA ASN A 167 28.63 -0.14 -31.98
C ASN A 167 27.86 0.73 -32.98
N GLU A 168 28.66 1.52 -33.70
CA GLU A 168 28.40 1.89 -35.09
C GLU A 168 28.41 0.62 -35.96
N ASP A 169 27.38 0.41 -36.78
CA ASP A 169 27.52 -0.15 -38.12
C ASP A 169 26.25 0.07 -38.96
N SER A 170 26.44 0.87 -40.01
CA SER A 170 25.98 0.65 -41.39
C SER A 170 24.48 0.54 -41.72
N ALA A 171 23.96 1.66 -42.23
CA ALA A 171 23.21 1.86 -43.49
C ALA A 171 22.20 0.80 -43.97
N SER A 172 20.96 1.23 -44.25
CA SER A 172 20.48 1.41 -45.64
C SER A 172 19.01 1.85 -45.71
N SER A 173 18.75 2.71 -46.70
CA SER A 173 17.48 3.31 -47.11
C SER A 173 16.66 2.39 -48.02
N SER A 174 15.33 2.44 -47.92
CA SER A 174 14.46 2.25 -49.09
C SER A 174 13.04 2.79 -48.87
N SER A 175 12.65 3.66 -49.80
CA SER A 175 11.32 4.22 -50.05
C SER A 175 10.35 3.16 -50.59
N GLY A 176 9.06 3.24 -50.26
CA GLY A 176 8.03 2.41 -50.88
C GLY A 176 6.61 2.89 -50.55
N SER A 177 5.94 3.46 -51.55
CA SER A 177 4.54 3.91 -51.53
C SER A 177 3.57 2.74 -51.75
N GLY A 178 2.38 2.78 -51.14
CA GLY A 178 1.26 1.88 -51.46
C GLY A 178 0.01 2.19 -50.63
N ALA A 179 -1.09 2.54 -51.31
CA ALA A 179 -2.33 3.08 -50.76
C ALA A 179 -3.39 2.00 -50.41
N SER A 180 -4.32 2.30 -49.47
CA SER A 180 -5.77 2.00 -49.56
C SER A 180 -6.55 2.51 -48.31
N THR A 181 -7.55 3.36 -48.57
CA THR A 181 -8.62 3.94 -47.69
C THR A 181 -9.81 2.94 -47.53
N PRO A 182 -10.93 3.19 -46.76
CA PRO A 182 -11.46 4.45 -46.19
C PRO A 182 -12.00 4.43 -44.73
N ALA A 183 -12.30 5.63 -44.22
CA ALA A 183 -12.95 5.98 -42.96
C ALA A 183 -14.45 6.37 -43.15
N PRO A 184 -15.25 6.56 -42.07
CA PRO A 184 -16.41 7.46 -42.03
C PRO A 184 -16.14 8.73 -41.19
N PRO A 185 -17.03 9.76 -41.21
CA PRO A 185 -16.62 11.15 -41.36
C PRO A 185 -16.47 11.95 -40.06
N ARG A 186 -15.77 13.07 -40.25
CA ARG A 186 -15.35 14.09 -39.31
C ARG A 186 -16.51 15.05 -39.00
N SER A 187 -16.75 15.34 -37.73
CA SER A 187 -17.33 16.63 -37.30
C SER A 187 -16.36 17.37 -36.40
N THR A 188 -16.45 18.68 -36.47
CA THR A 188 -15.35 19.63 -36.43
C THR A 188 -15.16 20.32 -35.08
N ARG A 189 -13.88 20.62 -34.84
CA ARG A 189 -13.29 21.84 -34.26
C ARG A 189 -13.06 21.92 -32.73
N SER A 190 -11.82 22.32 -32.47
CA SER A 190 -11.22 22.87 -31.25
C SER A 190 -10.79 21.82 -30.22
N SER A 191 -9.52 21.61 -29.88
CA SER A 191 -8.34 22.47 -29.91
C SER A 191 -7.08 21.60 -30.11
N ARG A 192 -6.21 21.99 -31.05
CA ARG A 192 -4.84 21.45 -31.10
C ARG A 192 -4.02 22.20 -30.06
N PHE A 193 -4.14 21.80 -28.80
CA PHE A 193 -3.03 21.92 -27.88
C PHE A 193 -2.07 20.79 -28.21
N SER A 194 -0.93 21.13 -28.81
CA SER A 194 0.26 20.30 -28.70
C SER A 194 0.50 20.04 -27.23
N ARG A 195 0.15 18.84 -26.75
CA ARG A 195 0.73 18.31 -25.53
C ARG A 195 2.22 18.12 -25.83
N SER A 196 3.02 19.07 -25.37
CA SER A 196 4.43 18.81 -25.08
C SER A 196 4.51 17.49 -24.31
N ALA A 197 5.09 16.49 -24.95
CA ALA A 197 5.15 15.10 -24.53
C ALA A 197 6.49 14.79 -23.85
N LEU A 198 6.85 15.59 -22.83
CA LEU A 198 8.04 15.40 -22.00
C LEU A 198 7.68 15.73 -20.54
N GLY A 199 7.03 14.78 -19.86
CA GLY A 199 6.58 14.98 -18.49
C GLY A 199 6.26 13.65 -17.81
N GLY A 200 7.18 12.70 -17.87
CA GLY A 200 7.13 11.52 -17.00
C GLY A 200 7.53 11.89 -15.58
N PRO A 201 7.24 11.04 -14.58
CA PRO A 201 7.76 11.26 -13.23
C PRO A 201 9.28 11.20 -13.26
N GLN A 202 9.95 12.11 -12.55
CA GLN A 202 11.41 12.17 -12.47
C GLN A 202 12.01 10.88 -11.88
N PHE A 203 11.27 10.23 -11.00
CA PHE A 203 11.62 8.95 -10.39
C PHE A 203 10.52 7.93 -10.61
N LEU A 204 10.90 6.69 -10.83
CA LEU A 204 10.02 5.53 -10.75
C LEU A 204 10.09 5.01 -9.31
N THR A 205 8.95 4.88 -8.65
CA THR A 205 8.89 4.47 -7.24
C THR A 205 8.09 3.19 -7.06
N ALA A 206 8.51 2.38 -6.09
CA ALA A 206 7.78 1.20 -5.67
C ALA A 206 8.16 0.83 -4.25
N THR A 207 7.31 0.03 -3.61
CA THR A 207 7.50 -0.37 -2.23
C THR A 207 6.98 -1.78 -1.98
N TYR A 208 7.59 -2.42 -0.99
CA TYR A 208 7.14 -3.66 -0.37
C TYR A 208 7.16 -3.52 1.14
N LEU A 209 6.09 -4.00 1.78
CA LEU A 209 6.00 -4.09 3.24
C LEU A 209 6.94 -5.18 3.79
N PRO A 210 7.31 -5.12 5.09
CA PRO A 210 8.26 -6.06 5.69
C PRO A 210 7.94 -7.55 5.45
N ASP A 211 6.66 -7.92 5.48
CA ASP A 211 6.23 -9.32 5.39
C ASP A 211 6.21 -9.87 3.97
N VAL A 212 6.15 -9.00 2.94
CA VAL A 212 6.02 -9.47 1.54
C VAL A 212 7.24 -10.26 1.11
N ILE A 213 8.43 -9.82 1.51
CA ILE A 213 9.70 -10.40 1.08
C ILE A 213 9.89 -11.83 1.62
N PRO A 214 9.75 -12.10 2.94
CA PRO A 214 9.82 -13.45 3.46
C PRO A 214 8.68 -14.35 2.96
N ASP A 215 7.45 -13.83 2.80
CA ASP A 215 6.31 -14.61 2.30
C ASP A 215 6.54 -15.13 0.87
N GLN A 216 7.28 -14.36 0.05
CA GLN A 216 7.66 -14.78 -1.30
C GLN A 216 8.92 -15.65 -1.33
N GLY A 217 9.64 -15.79 -0.20
CA GLY A 217 10.94 -16.45 -0.16
C GLY A 217 12.02 -15.73 -0.97
N TRP A 218 11.90 -14.41 -1.14
CA TRP A 218 12.83 -13.62 -1.95
C TRP A 218 14.13 -13.31 -1.21
N THR A 219 15.24 -13.32 -1.95
CA THR A 219 16.47 -12.68 -1.47
C THR A 219 16.33 -11.16 -1.54
N LYS A 220 17.28 -10.43 -0.93
CA LYS A 220 17.30 -8.96 -1.02
C LYS A 220 17.38 -8.47 -2.47
N GLN A 221 18.17 -9.15 -3.30
CA GLN A 221 18.31 -8.78 -4.71
C GLN A 221 17.03 -9.07 -5.51
N ASP A 222 16.37 -10.21 -5.27
CA ASP A 222 15.10 -10.53 -5.93
C ASP A 222 14.02 -9.50 -5.60
N ALA A 223 13.95 -9.06 -4.33
CA ALA A 223 13.03 -8.02 -3.90
C ALA A 223 13.29 -6.68 -4.59
N ILE A 224 14.56 -6.29 -4.73
CA ILE A 224 14.96 -5.06 -5.42
C ILE A 224 14.63 -5.11 -6.91
N ASP A 225 14.98 -6.20 -7.59
CA ASP A 225 14.70 -6.37 -9.01
C ASP A 225 13.18 -6.39 -9.26
N SER A 226 12.42 -7.07 -8.40
CA SER A 226 10.96 -7.06 -8.44
C SER A 226 10.39 -5.66 -8.19
N ALA A 227 10.93 -4.91 -7.24
CA ALA A 227 10.51 -3.55 -6.95
C ALA A 227 10.78 -2.62 -8.14
N ILE A 228 11.93 -2.74 -8.81
CA ILE A 228 12.26 -2.00 -10.03
C ILE A 228 11.22 -2.26 -11.13
N ARG A 229 10.85 -3.54 -11.34
CA ARG A 229 9.79 -3.90 -12.30
C ARG A 229 8.45 -3.30 -11.90
N LYS A 230 8.09 -3.39 -10.61
CA LYS A 230 6.86 -2.84 -10.05
C LYS A 230 6.78 -1.31 -10.17
N ALA A 231 7.91 -0.62 -10.13
CA ALA A 231 8.02 0.82 -10.36
C ALA A 231 7.76 1.21 -11.83
N GLY A 232 7.69 0.23 -12.73
CA GLY A 232 7.41 0.42 -14.16
C GLY A 232 8.64 0.40 -15.05
N PHE A 233 9.82 0.04 -14.54
CA PHE A 233 11.02 -0.09 -15.37
C PHE A 233 11.01 -1.41 -16.16
N ASN A 234 10.88 -1.28 -17.48
CA ASN A 234 10.80 -2.41 -18.40
C ASN A 234 12.15 -2.75 -19.09
N GLY A 235 13.22 -2.00 -18.82
CA GLY A 235 14.54 -2.23 -19.41
C GLY A 235 15.28 -3.43 -18.82
N ARG A 236 16.55 -3.61 -19.24
CA ARG A 236 17.47 -4.58 -18.63
C ARG A 236 17.92 -4.06 -17.26
N ILE A 237 17.78 -4.87 -16.21
CA ILE A 237 18.26 -4.54 -14.87
C ILE A 237 19.74 -4.91 -14.80
N THR A 238 20.62 -3.91 -14.86
CA THR A 238 22.07 -4.04 -14.70
C THR A 238 22.50 -3.56 -13.32
N ASP A 239 23.75 -3.78 -12.95
CA ASP A 239 24.29 -3.29 -11.67
C ASP A 239 24.26 -1.77 -11.60
N ASP A 240 24.50 -1.06 -12.71
CA ASP A 240 24.34 0.40 -12.76
C ASP A 240 22.92 0.86 -12.42
N ILE A 241 21.89 0.11 -12.84
CA ILE A 241 20.49 0.42 -12.51
C ILE A 241 20.23 0.19 -11.03
N ARG A 242 20.78 -0.88 -10.44
CA ARG A 242 20.66 -1.16 -9.00
C ARG A 242 21.39 -0.11 -8.16
N ASN A 243 22.61 0.25 -8.55
CA ASN A 243 23.44 1.25 -7.89
C ASN A 243 22.86 2.67 -8.02
N ALA A 244 22.02 2.93 -9.03
CA ALA A 244 21.31 4.19 -9.17
C ALA A 244 20.09 4.34 -8.25
N LEU A 245 19.66 3.26 -7.57
CA LEU A 245 18.53 3.32 -6.66
C LEU A 245 18.86 4.15 -5.42
N ARG A 246 17.91 4.97 -5.02
CA ARG A 246 17.80 5.42 -3.64
C ARG A 246 16.78 4.56 -2.93
N VAL A 247 17.20 3.84 -1.90
CA VAL A 247 16.32 2.97 -1.12
C VAL A 247 16.13 3.61 0.24
N ARG A 248 14.86 3.66 0.67
CA ARG A 248 14.51 3.92 2.06
C ARG A 248 14.00 2.65 2.69
N ARG A 249 14.47 2.35 3.90
CA ARG A 249 13.93 1.28 4.73
C ARG A 249 12.98 1.85 5.76
N TYR A 250 12.00 1.06 6.17
CA TYR A 250 11.05 1.42 7.22
C TYR A 250 10.58 0.17 7.96
N ARG A 251 9.97 0.36 9.12
CA ARG A 251 9.30 -0.70 9.88
C ARG A 251 7.79 -0.53 9.80
N SER A 252 7.06 -1.59 10.12
CA SER A 252 5.61 -1.55 10.23
C SER A 252 5.18 -2.03 11.60
N GLN A 253 4.37 -1.24 12.29
CA GLN A 253 3.68 -1.65 13.50
C GLN A 253 2.24 -1.96 13.16
N LYS A 254 1.77 -3.14 13.59
CA LYS A 254 0.49 -3.69 13.17
C LYS A 254 -0.34 -4.09 14.37
N VAL A 255 -1.63 -3.84 14.27
CA VAL A 255 -2.63 -4.28 15.24
C VAL A 255 -3.87 -4.73 14.49
N SER A 256 -4.50 -5.80 14.96
CA SER A 256 -5.79 -6.23 14.43
C SER A 256 -6.79 -6.51 15.55
N ARG A 257 -8.05 -6.18 15.30
CA ARG A 257 -9.16 -6.47 16.22
C ARG A 257 -10.37 -6.95 15.45
N THR A 258 -11.07 -7.89 16.04
CA THR A 258 -12.34 -8.41 15.56
C THR A 258 -13.50 -7.50 15.95
N TYR A 259 -14.62 -7.66 15.26
CA TYR A 259 -15.83 -6.91 15.60
C TYR A 259 -16.38 -7.26 17.00
N ASP A 260 -16.20 -8.50 17.47
CA ASP A 260 -16.61 -8.90 18.82
C ASP A 260 -15.83 -8.14 19.89
N GLU A 261 -14.51 -7.97 19.71
CA GLU A 261 -13.67 -7.15 20.59
C GLU A 261 -14.08 -5.67 20.56
N TYR A 262 -14.43 -5.16 19.38
CA TYR A 262 -14.98 -3.81 19.25
C TYR A 262 -16.30 -3.64 20.01
N LEU A 263 -17.22 -4.60 19.92
CA LEU A 263 -18.49 -4.54 20.65
C LEU A 263 -18.28 -4.58 22.17
N ALA A 264 -17.35 -5.41 22.65
CA ALA A 264 -16.98 -5.46 24.06
C ALA A 264 -16.40 -4.11 24.52
N TRP A 265 -15.44 -3.57 23.78
CA TRP A 265 -14.87 -2.25 24.06
C TRP A 265 -15.93 -1.14 24.09
N LYS A 266 -16.87 -1.16 23.13
CA LYS A 266 -17.96 -0.18 23.04
C LYS A 266 -18.88 -0.24 24.25
N GLN A 267 -19.21 -1.44 24.75
CA GLN A 267 -20.04 -1.60 25.96
C GLN A 267 -19.39 -0.99 27.20
N ASP A 268 -18.06 -1.06 27.32
CA ASP A 268 -17.33 -0.49 28.47
C ASP A 268 -17.17 1.04 28.39
N HIS A 269 -17.41 1.64 27.22
CA HIS A 269 -17.21 3.08 26.95
C HIS A 269 -18.50 3.81 26.53
N THR A 270 -19.67 3.20 26.76
CA THR A 270 -21.00 3.82 26.57
C THR A 270 -21.66 4.05 27.92
#